data_AF-A0A8H7SMB0-F1
#
_entry.id   AF-A0A8H7SMB0-F1
#
_cell.length_a   1.000
_cell.length_b   1.000
_cell.length_c   1.000
_cell.angle_alpha   90.00
_cell.angle_beta   90.00
_cell.angle_gamma   90.00
#
_symmetry.space_group_name_H-M   'P 1'
#
loop_
_entity.id
_entity.type
_entity.pdbx_description
1 polymer ?
#
loop_
_entity_poly.entity_id
_entity_poly.type
_entity_poly.pdbx_seq_one_letter_code
_entity_poly.pdbx_strand_id
1 'polypeptide(L)'
;MSLQMFQLPKFKRKDGPELWLFRYNKMANLNQWSVDIKLNYVDNCFDSKMQLWFMQQNFKNWNQFKNAFIYKYAKKVNLDKIFVDIINFKMAKSETVDDYIDRFENKRMQFNREIIKNQVQEVETPVRFTNKEKATTSTNNQKAETKSEQNVNLKNEDAGLAISENGFIKFFTKGLYPKGLRRYLKVEKPQTLDKAYELLRDLCDSDDETSSDETDYEHQGEK
;
A
#
# COMPACT_ATOMS: atom_id res chain seq x y z
N MET A 1 5.39 39.61 -33.67
CA MET A 1 5.78 39.36 -32.27
C MET A 1 6.15 37.88 -32.16
N SER A 2 7.38 37.54 -31.77
CA SER A 2 7.76 36.14 -31.54
C SER A 2 7.09 35.66 -30.25
N LEU A 3 6.30 34.60 -30.33
CA LEU A 3 5.80 33.89 -29.14
C LEU A 3 7.01 33.32 -28.39
N GLN A 4 7.37 33.92 -27.26
CA GLN A 4 8.44 33.42 -26.41
C GLN A 4 7.96 32.12 -25.75
N MET A 5 8.53 30.98 -26.16
CA MET A 5 8.24 29.70 -25.53
C MET A 5 8.98 29.58 -24.20
N PHE A 6 8.24 29.30 -23.13
CA PHE A 6 8.82 29.00 -21.83
C PHE A 6 9.53 27.65 -21.86
N GLN A 7 10.76 27.61 -21.33
CA GLN A 7 11.54 26.38 -21.26
C GLN A 7 10.92 25.39 -20.27
N LEU A 8 10.90 24.12 -20.67
CA LEU A 8 10.39 23.04 -19.84
C LEU A 8 11.40 22.64 -18.73
N PRO A 9 10.91 22.30 -17.53
CA PRO A 9 11.77 21.81 -16.47
C PRO A 9 12.30 20.41 -16.81
N LYS A 10 13.62 20.24 -16.84
CA LYS A 10 14.23 18.90 -16.92
C LYS A 10 13.91 18.11 -15.65
N PHE A 11 13.48 16.86 -15.80
CA PHE A 11 13.21 16.00 -14.66
C PHE A 11 14.53 15.51 -14.04
N LYS A 12 14.68 15.73 -12.74
CA LYS A 12 15.71 15.08 -11.94
C LYS A 12 15.03 14.16 -10.94
N ARG A 13 15.59 12.96 -10.71
CA ARG A 13 15.02 11.99 -9.77
C ARG A 13 14.81 12.52 -8.35
N LYS A 14 15.55 13.57 -7.96
CA LYS A 14 15.44 14.23 -6.65
C LYS A 14 14.23 15.16 -6.52
N ASP A 15 13.62 15.58 -7.63
CA ASP A 15 12.58 16.63 -7.61
C ASP A 15 11.20 16.13 -7.17
N GLY A 16 11.01 14.81 -7.01
CA GLY A 16 9.71 14.21 -6.74
C GLY A 16 8.82 14.19 -8.01
N PRO A 17 8.24 13.05 -8.39
CA PRO A 17 7.54 12.95 -9.68
C PRO A 17 6.26 13.82 -9.70
N GLU A 18 5.56 13.99 -8.59
CA GLU A 18 4.36 14.82 -8.46
C GLU A 18 4.68 16.31 -8.64
N LEU A 19 5.71 16.79 -7.93
CA LEU A 19 6.14 18.19 -7.99
C LEU A 19 6.67 18.55 -9.38
N TRP A 20 7.41 17.64 -10.02
CA TRP A 20 7.84 17.86 -11.39
C TRP A 20 6.66 17.89 -12.37
N LEU A 21 5.70 16.96 -12.27
CA LEU A 21 4.49 16.99 -13.11
C LEU A 21 3.71 18.28 -12.93
N PHE A 22 3.60 18.80 -11.71
CA PHE A 22 2.98 20.10 -11.46
C PHE A 22 3.69 21.22 -12.23
N ARG A 23 5.02 21.30 -12.13
CA ARG A 23 5.83 22.30 -12.84
C ARG A 23 5.71 22.18 -14.36
N TYR A 24 5.75 20.95 -14.88
CA TYR A 24 5.58 20.68 -16.31
C TYR A 24 4.22 21.15 -16.81
N ASN A 25 3.13 20.78 -16.12
CA ASN A 25 1.78 21.20 -16.50
C ASN A 25 1.64 22.74 -16.46
N LYS A 26 2.23 23.40 -15.47
CA LYS A 26 2.24 24.87 -15.39
C LYS A 26 2.92 25.49 -16.60
N MET A 27 4.11 25.01 -17.00
CA MET A 27 4.82 25.54 -18.18
C MET A 27 4.10 25.23 -19.48
N ALA A 28 3.55 24.03 -19.62
CA ALA A 28 2.78 23.66 -20.80
C ALA A 28 1.50 24.51 -20.94
N ASN A 29 0.85 24.87 -19.82
CA ASN A 29 -0.28 25.79 -19.84
C ASN A 29 0.14 27.22 -20.27
N LEU A 30 1.27 27.72 -19.78
CA LEU A 30 1.82 29.02 -20.21
C LEU A 30 2.18 29.03 -21.70
N ASN A 31 2.65 27.90 -22.23
CA ASN A 31 2.90 27.70 -23.66
C ASN A 31 1.62 27.38 -24.47
N GLN A 32 0.44 27.36 -23.84
CA GLN A 32 -0.85 27.05 -24.47
C GLN A 32 -0.88 25.69 -25.18
N TRP A 33 -0.17 24.70 -24.64
CA TRP A 33 -0.12 23.37 -25.25
C TRP A 33 -1.39 22.58 -24.97
N SER A 34 -1.91 21.96 -26.02
CA SER A 34 -2.94 20.93 -25.91
C SER A 34 -2.40 19.69 -25.18
N VAL A 35 -3.32 18.81 -24.77
CA VAL A 35 -2.95 17.55 -24.09
C VAL A 35 -2.07 16.66 -24.98
N ASP A 36 -2.30 16.64 -26.29
CA ASP A 36 -1.51 15.85 -27.23
C ASP A 36 -0.10 16.41 -27.39
N ILE A 37 0.03 17.74 -27.49
CA ILE A 37 1.33 18.42 -27.54
C ILE A 37 2.10 18.14 -26.24
N LYS A 38 1.43 18.21 -25.08
CA LYS A 38 2.06 17.87 -23.78
C LYS A 38 2.65 16.47 -23.79
N LEU A 39 1.92 15.48 -24.31
CA LEU A 39 2.41 14.11 -24.36
C LEU A 39 3.58 13.94 -25.34
N ASN A 40 3.52 14.58 -26.50
CA ASN A 40 4.56 14.48 -27.53
C ASN A 40 5.89 15.15 -27.15
N TYR A 41 5.87 16.11 -26.23
CA TYR A 41 7.08 16.87 -25.84
C TYR A 41 7.68 16.46 -24.49
N VAL A 42 7.02 15.58 -23.74
CA VAL A 42 7.42 15.28 -22.36
C VAL A 42 8.75 14.53 -22.26
N ASP A 43 9.08 13.72 -23.26
CA ASP A 43 10.33 12.98 -23.36
C ASP A 43 11.56 13.90 -23.46
N ASN A 44 11.40 15.09 -24.05
CA ASN A 44 12.45 16.11 -24.08
C ASN A 44 12.84 16.61 -22.68
N CYS A 45 12.07 16.30 -21.65
CA CYS A 45 12.42 16.65 -20.27
C CYS A 45 13.28 15.59 -19.57
N PHE A 46 13.50 14.45 -20.20
CA PHE A 46 14.10 13.26 -19.58
C PHE A 46 15.55 13.06 -19.97
N ASP A 47 16.27 12.27 -19.16
CA ASP A 47 17.56 11.69 -19.54
C ASP A 47 17.35 10.56 -20.56
N SER A 48 18.42 10.12 -21.24
CA SER A 48 18.32 9.11 -22.30
C SER A 48 17.70 7.79 -21.84
N LYS A 49 17.96 7.38 -20.59
CA LYS A 49 17.39 6.15 -20.04
C LYS A 49 15.88 6.27 -19.85
N MET A 50 15.42 7.43 -19.42
CA MET A 50 14.02 7.70 -19.18
C MET A 50 13.24 8.00 -20.46
N GLN A 51 13.89 8.62 -21.46
CA GLN A 51 13.37 8.71 -22.83
C GLN A 51 13.10 7.33 -23.42
N LEU A 52 14.06 6.42 -23.31
CA LEU A 52 13.90 5.05 -23.81
C LEU A 52 12.73 4.33 -23.14
N TRP A 53 12.57 4.48 -21.82
CA TRP A 53 11.40 3.95 -21.12
C TRP A 53 10.10 4.57 -21.66
N PHE A 54 10.03 5.88 -21.80
CA PHE A 54 8.83 6.56 -22.29
C PHE A 54 8.42 6.04 -23.68
N MET A 55 9.39 5.90 -24.60
CA MET A 55 9.15 5.38 -25.95
C MET A 55 8.63 3.94 -25.95
N GLN A 56 9.08 3.09 -25.02
CA GLN A 56 8.65 1.70 -24.93
C GLN A 56 7.19 1.53 -24.47
N GLN A 57 6.66 2.50 -23.71
CA GLN A 57 5.34 2.37 -23.09
C GLN A 57 4.18 2.72 -24.04
N ASN A 58 4.44 3.41 -25.15
CA ASN A 58 3.42 3.72 -26.17
C ASN A 58 2.13 4.38 -25.62
N PHE A 59 2.28 5.32 -24.67
CA PHE A 59 1.16 5.99 -24.01
C PHE A 59 0.19 6.62 -25.03
N LYS A 60 -1.11 6.38 -24.87
CA LYS A 60 -2.16 6.91 -25.77
C LYS A 60 -2.70 8.25 -25.32
N ASN A 61 -2.56 8.58 -24.04
CA ASN A 61 -3.01 9.84 -23.49
C ASN A 61 -2.18 10.28 -22.28
N TRP A 62 -2.32 11.54 -21.92
CA TRP A 62 -1.56 12.17 -20.85
C TRP A 62 -1.80 11.54 -19.47
N ASN A 63 -3.00 11.02 -19.20
CA ASN A 63 -3.31 10.40 -17.92
C ASN A 63 -2.60 9.04 -17.76
N GLN A 64 -2.55 8.24 -18.81
CA GLN A 64 -1.76 7.00 -18.82
C GLN A 64 -0.28 7.28 -18.50
N PHE A 65 0.31 8.28 -19.18
CA PHE A 65 1.68 8.69 -18.90
C PHE A 65 1.85 9.15 -17.44
N LYS A 66 1.00 10.04 -16.92
CA LYS A 66 1.12 10.52 -15.53
C LYS A 66 1.12 9.38 -14.53
N ASN A 67 0.17 8.46 -14.67
CA ASN A 67 0.01 7.34 -13.74
C ASN A 67 1.25 6.45 -13.78
N ALA A 68 1.71 6.07 -14.98
CA ALA A 68 2.91 5.27 -15.15
C ALA A 68 4.18 6.00 -14.66
N PHE A 69 4.27 7.32 -14.84
CA PHE A 69 5.39 8.14 -14.41
C PHE A 69 5.47 8.25 -12.88
N ILE A 70 4.36 8.59 -12.22
CA ILE A 70 4.27 8.58 -10.75
C ILE A 70 4.64 7.20 -10.23
N TYR A 71 4.09 6.15 -10.84
CA TYR A 71 4.34 4.78 -10.43
C TYR A 71 5.82 4.38 -10.57
N LYS A 72 6.48 4.73 -11.68
CA LYS A 72 7.91 4.43 -11.91
C LYS A 72 8.82 4.97 -10.81
N TYR A 73 8.46 6.10 -10.21
CA TYR A 73 9.23 6.77 -9.16
C TYR A 73 8.60 6.64 -7.77
N ALA A 74 7.44 6.00 -7.66
CA ALA A 74 6.91 5.58 -6.39
C ALA A 74 7.97 4.67 -5.74
N LYS A 75 8.29 4.94 -4.48
CA LYS A 75 9.16 4.04 -3.72
C LYS A 75 8.49 2.66 -3.76
N LYS A 76 9.20 1.65 -4.27
CA LYS A 76 8.72 0.26 -4.23
C LYS A 76 8.51 -0.09 -2.77
N VAL A 77 7.25 -0.13 -2.34
CA VAL A 77 6.93 -0.58 -0.99
C VAL A 77 6.97 -2.09 -1.03
N ASN A 78 7.73 -2.68 -0.11
CA ASN A 78 7.81 -4.12 -0.02
C ASN A 78 6.46 -4.64 0.52
N LEU A 79 5.70 -5.33 -0.33
CA LEU A 79 4.37 -5.84 0.02
C LEU A 79 4.45 -6.90 1.13
N ASP A 80 5.48 -7.75 1.11
CA ASP A 80 5.76 -8.71 2.18
C ASP A 80 6.00 -7.99 3.51
N LYS A 81 6.68 -6.85 3.48
CA LYS A 81 6.88 -6.03 4.68
C LYS A 81 5.55 -5.50 5.23
N ILE A 82 4.66 -4.97 4.37
CA ILE A 82 3.34 -4.51 4.82
C ILE A 82 2.51 -5.68 5.36
N PHE A 83 2.57 -6.83 4.70
CA PHE A 83 1.89 -8.05 5.14
C PHE A 83 2.36 -8.49 6.53
N VAL A 84 3.68 -8.54 6.76
CA VAL A 84 4.27 -8.84 8.08
C VAL A 84 3.88 -7.80 9.12
N ASP A 85 3.83 -6.52 8.76
CA ASP A 85 3.36 -5.44 9.65
C ASP A 85 1.91 -5.68 10.08
N ILE A 86 1.02 -6.08 9.15
CA ILE A 86 -0.40 -6.36 9.44
C ILE A 86 -0.54 -7.58 10.36
N ILE A 87 0.19 -8.68 10.10
CA ILE A 87 0.12 -9.90 10.93
C ILE A 87 0.52 -9.63 12.38
N ASN A 88 1.53 -8.76 12.56
CA ASN A 88 2.10 -8.44 13.85
C ASN A 88 1.51 -7.17 14.47
N PHE A 89 0.50 -6.59 13.84
CA PHE A 89 -0.15 -5.37 14.30
C PHE A 89 -0.86 -5.62 15.63
N LYS A 90 -0.61 -4.75 16.61
CA LYS A 90 -1.13 -4.87 17.97
C LYS A 90 -1.53 -3.51 18.50
N MET A 91 -2.58 -3.52 19.31
CA MET A 91 -3.03 -2.39 20.09
C MET A 91 -2.04 -2.15 21.24
N ALA A 92 -1.62 -0.90 21.43
CA ALA A 92 -0.81 -0.53 22.58
C ALA A 92 -1.66 -0.51 23.87
N LYS A 93 -1.01 -0.62 25.03
CA LYS A 93 -1.74 -0.72 26.31
C LYS A 93 -2.51 0.56 26.68
N SER A 94 -2.04 1.70 26.21
CA SER A 94 -2.59 3.04 26.49
C SER A 94 -3.32 3.63 25.27
N GLU A 95 -3.50 2.84 24.22
CA GLU A 95 -4.16 3.26 22.99
C GLU A 95 -5.66 3.05 23.15
N THR A 96 -6.48 4.00 22.67
CA THR A 96 -7.93 3.84 22.63
C THR A 96 -8.33 2.87 21.51
N VAL A 97 -9.56 2.36 21.56
CA VAL A 97 -10.05 1.46 20.52
C VAL A 97 -10.12 2.16 19.16
N ASP A 98 -10.55 3.42 19.13
CA ASP A 98 -10.62 4.19 17.88
C ASP A 98 -9.23 4.47 17.29
N ASP A 99 -8.25 4.86 18.10
CA ASP A 99 -6.87 5.04 17.63
C ASP A 99 -6.32 3.75 16.99
N TYR A 100 -6.61 2.61 17.61
CA TYR A 100 -6.20 1.31 17.10
C TYR A 100 -6.88 0.96 15.78
N ILE A 101 -8.19 1.20 15.67
CA ILE A 101 -8.97 1.02 14.44
C ILE A 101 -8.38 1.88 13.32
N ASP A 102 -8.19 3.17 13.56
CA ASP A 102 -7.66 4.11 12.57
C ASP A 102 -6.29 3.70 12.07
N ARG A 103 -5.38 3.29 12.97
CA ARG A 103 -4.06 2.84 12.56
C ARG A 103 -4.10 1.51 11.81
N PHE A 104 -4.97 0.57 12.20
CA PHE A 104 -5.13 -0.70 11.49
C PHE A 104 -5.69 -0.47 10.08
N GLU A 105 -6.70 0.39 9.94
CA GLU A 105 -7.32 0.72 8.66
C GLU A 105 -6.33 1.44 7.73
N ASN A 106 -5.51 2.34 8.28
CA ASN A 106 -4.42 2.96 7.53
C ASN A 106 -3.44 1.92 6.95
N LYS A 107 -3.12 0.87 7.71
CA LYS A 107 -2.27 -0.25 7.23
C LYS A 107 -2.98 -1.10 6.17
N ARG A 108 -4.27 -1.40 6.34
CA ARG A 108 -5.10 -2.10 5.34
C ARG A 108 -5.19 -1.31 4.03
N MET A 109 -5.46 -0.01 4.10
CA MET A 109 -5.47 0.87 2.94
C MET A 109 -4.11 0.91 2.24
N GLN A 110 -3.01 0.97 2.99
CA GLN A 110 -1.67 0.91 2.42
C GLN A 110 -1.46 -0.40 1.64
N PHE A 111 -1.85 -1.53 2.22
CA PHE A 111 -1.75 -2.83 1.56
C PHE A 111 -2.60 -2.92 0.29
N ASN A 112 -3.87 -2.53 0.36
CA ASN A 112 -4.79 -2.56 -0.78
C ASN A 112 -4.29 -1.69 -1.95
N ARG A 113 -3.73 -0.51 -1.65
CA ARG A 113 -3.10 0.35 -2.66
C ARG A 113 -1.92 -0.34 -3.34
N GLU A 114 -1.08 -1.06 -2.60
CA GLU A 114 0.06 -1.78 -3.17
C GLU A 114 -0.35 -3.04 -3.96
N ILE A 115 -1.42 -3.73 -3.57
CA ILE A 115 -2.01 -4.84 -4.35
C ILE A 115 -2.51 -4.34 -5.71
N ILE A 116 -3.32 -3.28 -5.72
CA ILE A 116 -3.84 -2.68 -6.98
C ILE A 116 -2.67 -2.23 -7.87
N LYS A 117 -1.66 -1.59 -7.27
CA LYS A 117 -0.43 -1.19 -7.95
C LYS A 117 0.33 -2.35 -8.61
N ASN A 118 0.39 -3.51 -7.97
CA ASN A 118 1.10 -4.67 -8.51
C ASN A 118 0.26 -5.44 -9.55
N GLN A 119 -1.06 -5.50 -9.41
CA GLN A 119 -1.94 -6.13 -10.41
C GLN A 119 -1.96 -5.38 -11.75
N VAL A 120 -1.83 -4.06 -11.73
CA VAL A 120 -1.65 -3.25 -12.95
C VAL A 120 -0.33 -3.56 -13.67
N GLN A 121 0.68 -4.09 -12.95
CA GLN A 121 2.01 -4.39 -13.49
C GLN A 121 2.07 -5.71 -14.29
N GLU A 122 1.25 -6.70 -13.95
CA GLU A 122 1.30 -8.03 -14.59
C GLU A 122 0.57 -8.10 -15.94
N VAL A 123 -0.31 -7.14 -16.25
CA VAL A 123 -1.08 -7.13 -17.51
C VAL A 123 -0.33 -6.44 -18.66
N GLU A 124 0.75 -5.69 -18.38
CA GLU A 124 1.45 -4.85 -19.37
C GLU A 124 2.92 -5.22 -19.62
N THR A 125 3.31 -6.50 -19.54
CA THR A 125 4.57 -6.92 -20.17
C THR A 125 4.37 -7.22 -21.65
N PRO A 126 4.80 -6.35 -22.59
CA PRO A 126 4.90 -6.75 -23.99
C PRO A 126 5.98 -7.83 -24.12
N VAL A 127 5.59 -8.86 -24.86
CA VAL A 127 6.40 -10.00 -25.30
C VAL A 127 7.82 -9.56 -25.65
N ARG A 128 8.79 -10.08 -24.89
CA ARG A 128 10.21 -10.07 -25.28
C ARG A 128 10.34 -10.80 -26.61
N PHE A 129 10.55 -10.08 -27.71
CA PHE A 129 11.15 -10.68 -28.89
C PHE A 129 12.60 -11.04 -28.57
N THR A 130 12.83 -12.27 -28.15
CA THR A 130 14.16 -12.87 -28.17
C THR A 130 14.36 -13.56 -29.51
N ASN A 131 14.91 -12.84 -30.48
CA ASN A 131 15.69 -13.47 -31.54
C ASN A 131 17.06 -13.80 -30.94
N LYS A 132 17.31 -15.09 -30.66
CA LYS A 132 18.66 -15.64 -30.78
C LYS A 132 18.64 -17.16 -30.96
N GLU A 133 19.32 -17.55 -32.01
CA GLU A 133 19.49 -18.89 -32.53
C GLU A 133 20.23 -19.83 -31.58
N LYS A 134 19.91 -21.12 -31.75
CA LYS A 134 20.70 -22.35 -31.52
C LYS A 134 22.06 -22.20 -30.81
N ALA A 135 22.21 -22.91 -29.69
CA ALA A 135 23.22 -23.95 -29.54
C ALA A 135 22.87 -24.89 -28.37
N THR A 136 23.13 -26.17 -28.61
CA THR A 136 22.89 -27.38 -27.83
C THR A 136 23.84 -27.55 -26.62
N THR A 137 23.34 -28.26 -25.59
CA THR A 137 23.94 -29.48 -24.93
C THR A 137 24.02 -29.44 -23.39
N SER A 138 23.71 -30.60 -22.79
CA SER A 138 24.02 -31.12 -21.42
C SER A 138 22.91 -30.97 -20.38
N THR A 139 22.21 -32.01 -19.92
CA THR A 139 22.58 -33.29 -19.22
C THR A 139 22.72 -33.14 -17.69
N ASN A 140 21.72 -33.73 -16.99
CA ASN A 140 21.70 -34.44 -15.70
C ASN A 140 22.24 -33.87 -14.35
N ASN A 141 21.31 -33.94 -13.37
CA ASN A 141 21.35 -34.60 -12.05
C ASN A 141 21.89 -33.93 -10.77
N GLN A 142 21.04 -34.12 -9.73
CA GLN A 142 21.28 -34.31 -8.28
C GLN A 142 21.60 -33.07 -7.43
N LYS A 143 20.70 -32.68 -6.51
CA LYS A 143 20.38 -33.23 -5.16
C LYS A 143 21.34 -32.71 -4.09
N ALA A 144 20.85 -31.81 -3.24
CA ALA A 144 21.29 -31.71 -1.84
C ALA A 144 20.17 -31.07 -1.00
N GLU A 145 19.75 -31.82 0.01
CA GLU A 145 18.80 -31.47 1.07
C GLU A 145 19.45 -30.51 2.07
N THR A 146 18.69 -29.59 2.67
CA THR A 146 18.71 -29.37 4.14
C THR A 146 17.38 -28.77 4.60
N LYS A 147 16.77 -29.43 5.58
CA LYS A 147 15.49 -29.11 6.23
C LYS A 147 15.67 -28.15 7.41
N SER A 148 14.69 -27.27 7.62
CA SER A 148 14.06 -26.91 8.91
C SER A 148 13.05 -25.77 8.65
N GLU A 149 11.79 -26.08 8.33
CA GLU A 149 10.66 -26.25 9.26
C GLU A 149 10.31 -25.00 10.09
N GLN A 150 9.53 -24.08 9.50
CA GLN A 150 8.31 -23.60 10.15
C GLN A 150 7.14 -23.75 9.15
N ASN A 151 6.35 -24.77 9.46
CA ASN A 151 5.25 -25.28 8.68
C ASN A 151 4.01 -24.40 8.91
N VAL A 152 3.68 -23.53 7.97
CA VAL A 152 2.34 -22.95 7.84
C VAL A 152 1.77 -23.44 6.52
N ASN A 153 1.18 -24.63 6.59
CA ASN A 153 0.41 -25.23 5.51
C ASN A 153 -0.91 -24.44 5.35
N LEU A 154 -0.94 -23.54 4.36
CA LEU A 154 -2.17 -22.99 3.80
C LEU A 154 -2.14 -23.28 2.30
N LYS A 155 -2.64 -24.46 1.94
CA LYS A 155 -3.07 -24.75 0.58
C LYS A 155 -4.18 -23.76 0.22
N ASN A 156 -3.89 -22.87 -0.72
CA ASN A 156 -4.73 -22.55 -1.88
C ASN A 156 -3.89 -21.69 -2.84
N GLU A 157 -3.46 -22.36 -3.91
CA GLU A 157 -3.42 -21.91 -5.30
C GLU A 157 -3.33 -20.41 -5.58
N ASP A 158 -2.17 -19.99 -6.09
CA ASP A 158 -2.00 -19.20 -7.32
C ASP A 158 -2.99 -18.03 -7.58
N ALA A 159 -3.28 -17.24 -6.55
CA ALA A 159 -3.90 -15.94 -6.66
C ALA A 159 -3.09 -14.96 -5.78
N GLY A 160 -2.40 -14.02 -6.42
CA GLY A 160 -1.39 -13.16 -5.79
C GLY A 160 -1.82 -12.55 -4.46
N LEU A 161 -1.07 -12.85 -3.39
CA LEU A 161 -0.86 -12.09 -2.15
C LEU A 161 -2.03 -11.27 -1.57
N ALA A 162 -3.29 -11.59 -1.84
CA ALA A 162 -4.44 -10.82 -1.36
C ALA A 162 -4.89 -11.37 0.00
N ILE A 163 -4.85 -10.54 1.04
CA ILE A 163 -5.50 -10.84 2.32
C ILE A 163 -7.01 -10.72 2.11
N SER A 164 -7.75 -11.80 2.38
CA SER A 164 -9.22 -11.76 2.38
C SER A 164 -9.77 -10.96 3.56
N GLU A 165 -11.03 -10.53 3.51
CA GLU A 165 -11.70 -9.83 4.61
C GLU A 165 -11.60 -10.62 5.93
N ASN A 166 -11.83 -11.93 5.89
CA ASN A 166 -11.64 -12.84 7.03
C ASN A 166 -10.20 -12.86 7.54
N GLY A 167 -9.22 -12.74 6.64
CA GLY A 167 -7.81 -12.60 6.99
C GLY A 167 -7.55 -11.32 7.79
N PHE A 168 -8.09 -10.19 7.33
CA PHE A 168 -7.97 -8.93 8.07
C PHE A 168 -8.66 -8.99 9.43
N ILE A 169 -9.90 -9.51 9.51
CA ILE A 169 -10.62 -9.69 10.78
C ILE A 169 -9.80 -10.55 11.76
N LYS A 170 -9.19 -11.63 11.27
CA LYS A 170 -8.32 -12.50 12.06
C LYS A 170 -7.11 -11.75 12.62
N PHE A 171 -6.42 -10.96 11.80
CA PHE A 171 -5.25 -10.20 12.25
C PHE A 171 -5.63 -9.06 13.20
N PHE A 172 -6.68 -8.31 12.87
CA PHE A 172 -7.27 -7.26 13.71
C PHE A 172 -7.61 -7.79 15.11
N THR A 173 -8.40 -8.87 15.18
CA THR A 173 -8.84 -9.49 16.43
C THR A 173 -7.66 -10.03 17.25
N LYS A 174 -6.64 -10.58 16.60
CA LYS A 174 -5.42 -11.07 17.26
C LYS A 174 -4.61 -9.94 17.88
N GLY A 175 -4.65 -8.74 17.30
CA GLY A 175 -3.94 -7.55 17.78
C GLY A 175 -4.60 -6.84 18.96
N LEU A 176 -5.89 -7.05 19.20
CA LEU A 176 -6.67 -6.34 20.23
C LEU A 176 -6.17 -6.58 21.67
N TYR A 177 -6.23 -5.50 22.45
CA TYR A 177 -5.98 -5.44 23.89
C TYR A 177 -7.03 -4.50 24.52
N PRO A 178 -7.64 -4.83 25.67
CA PRO A 178 -7.41 -6.00 26.51
C PRO A 178 -7.98 -7.31 25.94
N LYS A 179 -7.65 -8.44 26.58
CA LYS A 179 -8.11 -9.78 26.14
C LYS A 179 -9.64 -9.91 26.12
N GLY A 180 -10.36 -9.08 26.88
CA GLY A 180 -11.83 -9.03 26.89
C GLY A 180 -12.41 -8.69 25.51
N LEU A 181 -11.96 -7.59 24.89
CA LEU A 181 -12.39 -7.16 23.55
C LEU A 181 -12.18 -8.25 22.50
N ARG A 182 -11.04 -8.95 22.58
CA ARG A 182 -10.75 -10.09 21.70
C ARG A 182 -11.71 -11.25 21.90
N ARG A 183 -12.08 -11.57 23.15
CA ARG A 183 -13.03 -12.64 23.45
C ARG A 183 -14.41 -12.28 22.93
N TYR A 184 -14.82 -11.03 23.14
CA TYR A 184 -16.08 -10.49 22.65
C TYR A 184 -16.23 -10.66 21.13
N LEU A 185 -15.28 -10.15 20.33
CA LEU A 185 -15.35 -10.31 18.87
C LEU A 185 -15.30 -11.76 18.38
N LYS A 186 -14.66 -12.67 19.14
CA LYS A 186 -14.66 -14.10 18.80
C LYS A 186 -16.02 -14.77 19.02
N VAL A 187 -16.83 -14.24 19.93
CA VAL A 187 -18.19 -14.71 20.19
C VAL A 187 -19.12 -14.14 19.13
N GLU A 188 -19.06 -12.83 18.88
CA GLU A 188 -19.90 -12.13 17.90
C GLU A 188 -19.63 -12.54 16.45
N LYS A 189 -18.39 -12.94 16.12
CA LYS A 189 -17.98 -13.40 14.78
C LYS A 189 -18.42 -12.44 13.66
N PRO A 190 -17.97 -11.17 13.68
CA PRO A 190 -18.31 -10.22 12.63
C PRO A 190 -17.83 -10.75 11.27
N GLN A 191 -18.65 -10.51 10.23
CA GLN A 191 -18.34 -10.92 8.86
C GLN A 191 -17.52 -9.87 8.10
N THR A 192 -17.48 -8.63 8.60
CA THR A 192 -16.72 -7.51 8.03
C THR A 192 -15.95 -6.79 9.13
N LEU A 193 -14.87 -6.12 8.76
CA LEU A 193 -14.15 -5.23 9.68
C LEU A 193 -15.02 -4.09 10.15
N ASP A 194 -15.84 -3.50 9.27
CA ASP A 194 -16.76 -2.41 9.65
C ASP A 194 -17.69 -2.86 10.78
N LYS A 195 -18.23 -4.09 10.68
CA LYS A 195 -19.06 -4.63 11.76
C LYS A 195 -18.26 -4.89 13.04
N ALA A 196 -17.00 -5.32 12.91
CA ALA A 196 -16.12 -5.47 14.06
C ALA A 196 -15.83 -4.12 14.74
N TYR A 197 -15.70 -3.04 13.97
CA TYR A 197 -15.48 -1.69 14.48
C TYR A 197 -16.72 -1.16 15.22
N GLU A 198 -17.90 -1.31 14.63
CA GLU A 198 -19.19 -0.96 15.27
C GLU A 198 -19.34 -1.67 16.62
N LEU A 199 -19.19 -3.00 16.65
CA LEU A 199 -19.34 -3.79 17.88
C LEU A 199 -18.39 -3.35 19.00
N LEU A 200 -17.17 -2.93 18.65
CA LEU A 200 -16.22 -2.46 19.64
C LEU A 200 -16.54 -1.06 20.16
N ARG A 201 -17.04 -0.16 19.30
CA ARG A 201 -17.48 1.18 19.70
C ARG A 201 -18.69 1.11 20.61
N ASP A 202 -19.70 0.33 20.22
CA ASP A 202 -20.91 0.11 21.02
C ASP A 202 -20.58 -0.38 22.44
N LEU A 203 -19.56 -1.25 22.58
CA LEU A 203 -19.11 -1.77 23.87
C LEU A 203 -18.35 -0.74 24.71
N CYS A 204 -17.58 0.15 24.09
CA CYS A 204 -16.81 1.17 24.80
C CYS A 204 -17.67 2.39 25.17
N ASP A 205 -18.64 2.76 24.33
CA ASP A 205 -19.57 3.85 24.57
C ASP A 205 -20.62 3.48 25.65
N SER A 206 -20.90 2.18 25.85
CA SER A 206 -21.86 1.72 26.86
C SER A 206 -21.34 1.75 28.30
N ASP A 207 -20.02 1.89 28.51
CA ASP A 207 -19.39 1.86 29.84
C ASP A 207 -19.19 3.26 30.47
N ASP A 208 -19.54 4.35 29.78
CA ASP A 208 -19.35 5.75 30.25
C ASP A 208 -20.46 6.28 31.18
N GLU A 209 -21.43 5.44 31.58
CA GLU A 209 -22.56 5.84 32.44
C GLU A 209 -22.47 5.39 33.91
N THR A 210 -21.36 4.79 34.38
CA THR A 210 -21.27 4.36 35.79
C THR A 210 -19.86 4.45 36.39
N SER A 211 -19.64 5.50 37.20
CA SER A 211 -18.83 5.47 38.43
C SER A 211 -18.99 6.82 39.14
N SER A 212 -20.15 7.10 39.75
CA SER A 212 -20.37 6.90 41.20
C SER A 212 -19.11 7.11 42.03
N ASP A 213 -18.85 8.38 42.33
CA ASP A 213 -17.92 8.85 43.36
C ASP A 213 -18.53 8.47 44.73
N GLU A 214 -18.31 7.23 45.17
CA GLU A 214 -18.52 6.86 46.57
C GLU A 214 -17.32 7.32 47.38
N THR A 215 -17.57 8.38 48.14
CA THR A 215 -16.73 8.92 49.19
C THR A 215 -16.50 7.90 50.31
N ASP A 216 -15.24 7.56 50.59
CA ASP A 216 -14.85 7.00 51.90
C ASP A 216 -14.15 8.08 52.73
N TYR A 217 -14.96 8.72 53.57
CA TYR A 217 -14.50 9.30 54.83
C TYR A 217 -14.28 8.17 55.82
N GLU A 218 -13.04 7.93 56.25
CA GLU A 218 -12.82 7.42 57.60
C GLU A 218 -11.63 8.10 58.27
N HIS A 219 -11.87 8.44 59.53
CA HIS A 219 -11.18 9.38 60.37
C HIS A 219 -10.60 8.62 61.58
N GLN A 220 -9.44 9.07 62.06
CA GLN A 220 -8.85 8.89 63.40
C GLN A 220 -8.02 7.63 63.73
N GLY A 221 -6.91 7.92 64.43
CA GLY A 221 -6.10 6.95 65.16
C GLY A 221 -4.76 7.53 65.63
N GLU A 222 -4.78 8.23 66.77
CA GLU A 222 -3.65 8.81 67.50
C GLU A 222 -2.46 7.85 67.73
N LYS A 223 -1.23 8.39 67.66
CA LYS A 223 -0.28 8.51 68.77
C LYS A 223 0.96 9.31 68.38
#